data_AF-A0A822CN04-F1
#
_entry.id   AF-A0A822CN04-F1
#
_cell.length_a   1.000
_cell.length_b   1.000
_cell.length_c   1.000
_cell.angle_alpha   90.00
_cell.angle_beta   90.00
_cell.angle_gamma   90.00
#
_symmetry.space_group_name_H-M   'P 1'
#
loop_
_entity.id
_entity.type
_entity.pdbx_description
1 polymer ?
#
loop_
_entity_poly.entity_id
_entity_poly.type
_entity_poly.pdbx_seq_one_letter_code
_entity_poly.pdbx_strand_id
1 'polypeptide(L)'
;MASSSGTVPDILPSQILSVSPSLPTNKLLDNLTKNQRLLQLLPQNYEKRHYFTSFYKTLLDDFFYSHERDDVQLYVAMCLADVIRIWAPNLPDAPPEKLLNMFLFLARQLLGLKKIDDPLFSRRYYLLENLSMVQSFIPAVNLEDNRGCQISTVVLNNLFNAVQKKHTDQLKNLMIEIVSVILAEY
;
A
#
# COMPACT_ATOMS: atom_id res chain seq x y z
N MET A 1 -3.34 -0.94 -31.91
CA MET A 1 -2.25 -0.41 -31.06
C MET A 1 -1.83 -1.53 -30.12
N ALA A 2 -0.53 -1.81 -30.05
CA ALA A 2 0.05 -3.09 -29.63
C ALA A 2 -0.30 -3.47 -28.17
N SER A 3 -0.98 -4.61 -28.02
CA SER A 3 -1.09 -5.33 -26.75
C SER A 3 0.26 -6.00 -26.48
N SER A 4 1.10 -5.41 -25.64
CA SER A 4 2.25 -6.11 -25.09
C SER A 4 1.75 -7.23 -24.20
N SER A 5 1.60 -8.42 -24.76
CA SER A 5 1.43 -9.68 -24.02
C SER A 5 2.75 -9.99 -23.31
N GLY A 6 3.08 -9.21 -22.28
CA GLY A 6 4.07 -9.60 -21.30
C GLY A 6 3.55 -10.87 -20.64
N THR A 7 4.24 -11.99 -20.81
CA THR A 7 3.93 -13.21 -20.07
C THR A 7 3.99 -12.88 -18.59
N VAL A 8 2.85 -13.05 -17.89
CA VAL A 8 2.77 -12.85 -16.44
C VAL A 8 3.85 -13.72 -15.78
N PRO A 9 4.66 -13.18 -14.86
CA PRO A 9 5.73 -13.95 -14.23
C PRO A 9 5.20 -15.22 -13.57
N ASP A 10 5.86 -16.35 -13.83
CA ASP A 10 5.57 -17.58 -13.11
C ASP A 10 6.34 -17.59 -11.78
N ILE A 11 5.68 -17.17 -10.70
CA ILE A 11 6.29 -17.05 -9.38
C ILE A 11 6.19 -18.36 -8.61
N LEU A 12 7.34 -18.81 -8.08
CA LEU A 12 7.44 -19.92 -7.15
C LEU A 12 7.43 -19.40 -5.70
N PRO A 13 6.84 -20.15 -4.74
CA PRO A 13 6.84 -19.76 -3.33
C PRO A 13 8.24 -19.49 -2.75
N SER A 14 9.26 -20.21 -3.23
CA SER A 14 10.66 -20.04 -2.82
C SER A 14 11.26 -18.68 -3.16
N GLN A 15 10.65 -17.93 -4.08
CA GLN A 15 11.10 -16.58 -4.45
C GLN A 15 10.55 -15.51 -3.50
N ILE A 16 9.54 -15.83 -2.69
CA ILE A 16 8.98 -14.91 -1.70
C ILE A 16 9.89 -14.93 -0.47
N LEU A 17 10.63 -13.85 -0.27
CA LEU A 17 11.60 -13.77 0.81
C LEU A 17 10.90 -13.54 2.15
N SER A 18 11.33 -14.26 3.18
CA SER A 18 10.78 -14.11 4.52
C SER A 18 11.02 -12.71 5.08
N VAL A 19 10.03 -12.15 5.77
CA VAL A 19 10.18 -10.95 6.59
C VAL A 19 9.86 -11.31 8.03
N SER A 20 10.57 -10.72 8.99
CA SER A 20 10.26 -10.90 10.42
C SER A 20 10.86 -9.75 11.24
N PRO A 21 10.31 -9.50 12.44
CA PRO A 21 10.90 -8.54 13.38
C PRO A 21 12.32 -8.88 13.84
N SER A 22 12.72 -10.15 13.74
CA SER A 22 14.04 -10.63 14.13
C SER A 22 15.12 -10.44 13.05
N LEU A 23 14.76 -10.04 11.83
CA LEU A 23 15.75 -9.80 10.78
C LEU A 23 16.53 -8.51 11.04
N PRO A 24 17.86 -8.51 10.78
CA PRO A 24 18.62 -7.28 10.73
C PRO A 24 18.01 -6.30 9.71
N THR A 25 17.95 -5.03 10.07
CA THR A 25 17.25 -3.99 9.32
C THR A 25 17.60 -3.93 7.83
N ASN A 26 18.89 -4.06 7.47
CA ASN A 26 19.32 -4.05 6.07
C ASN A 26 18.82 -5.29 5.30
N LYS A 27 18.76 -6.45 5.95
CA LYS A 27 18.24 -7.68 5.35
C LYS A 27 16.73 -7.63 5.22
N LEU A 28 16.03 -7.07 6.21
CA LEU A 28 14.60 -6.82 6.13
C LEU A 28 14.27 -5.91 4.94
N LEU A 29 14.98 -4.79 4.80
CA LEU A 29 14.78 -3.86 3.70
C LEU A 29 15.07 -4.48 2.33
N ASP A 30 16.14 -5.27 2.19
CA ASP A 30 16.46 -5.99 0.96
C ASP A 30 15.34 -6.99 0.59
N ASN A 31 14.85 -7.76 1.57
CA ASN A 31 13.75 -8.70 1.36
C ASN A 31 12.45 -7.99 0.97
N LEU A 32 12.09 -6.91 1.66
CA LEU A 32 10.92 -6.09 1.32
C LEU A 32 11.04 -5.50 -0.10
N THR A 33 12.21 -4.99 -0.47
CA THR A 33 12.45 -4.42 -1.80
C THR A 33 12.29 -5.47 -2.90
N LYS A 34 12.84 -6.67 -2.70
CA LYS A 34 12.71 -7.78 -3.66
C LYS A 34 11.27 -8.27 -3.77
N ASN A 35 10.57 -8.44 -2.65
CA ASN A 35 9.17 -8.84 -2.66
C ASN A 35 8.27 -7.78 -3.30
N GLN A 36 8.49 -6.49 -3.03
CA GLN A 36 7.75 -5.39 -3.66
C GLN A 36 7.91 -5.41 -5.18
N ARG A 37 9.13 -5.61 -5.69
CA ARG A 37 9.36 -5.75 -7.14
C ARG A 37 8.62 -6.93 -7.76
N LEU A 38 8.57 -8.08 -7.06
CA LEU A 38 7.79 -9.23 -7.53
C LEU A 38 6.31 -8.88 -7.59
N LEU A 39 5.76 -8.34 -6.50
CA LEU A 39 4.35 -7.97 -6.36
C LEU A 39 3.90 -6.94 -7.41
N GLN A 40 4.73 -5.92 -7.68
CA GLN A 40 4.46 -4.88 -8.67
C GLN A 40 4.22 -5.43 -10.08
N LEU A 41 4.85 -6.56 -10.43
CA LEU A 41 4.72 -7.18 -11.76
C LEU A 41 3.46 -8.04 -11.91
N LEU A 42 2.79 -8.39 -10.81
CA LEU A 42 1.66 -9.29 -10.83
C LEU A 42 0.37 -8.54 -11.16
N PRO A 43 -0.51 -9.07 -12.03
CA PRO A 43 -1.80 -8.45 -12.31
C PRO A 43 -2.79 -8.64 -11.16
N GLN A 44 -3.87 -7.86 -11.18
CA GLN A 44 -5.06 -8.15 -10.38
C GLN A 44 -5.58 -9.56 -10.69
N ASN A 45 -6.13 -10.25 -9.68
CA ASN A 45 -6.64 -11.62 -9.80
C ASN A 45 -5.60 -12.67 -10.22
N TYR A 46 -4.31 -12.43 -9.96
CA TYR A 46 -3.25 -13.41 -10.20
C TYR A 46 -3.61 -14.78 -9.61
N GLU A 47 -3.50 -15.85 -10.41
CA GLU A 47 -3.93 -17.21 -10.02
C GLU A 47 -3.18 -17.71 -8.77
N LYS A 48 -1.88 -17.45 -8.72
CA LYS A 48 -0.99 -17.91 -7.64
C LYS A 48 -0.88 -16.91 -6.49
N ARG A 49 -1.83 -15.97 -6.37
CA ARG A 49 -1.85 -14.95 -5.30
C ARG A 49 -1.77 -15.58 -3.90
N HIS A 50 -2.39 -16.74 -3.69
CA HIS A 50 -2.35 -17.46 -2.41
C HIS A 50 -0.94 -17.77 -1.89
N TYR A 51 0.10 -17.77 -2.73
CA TYR A 51 1.49 -17.90 -2.29
C TYR A 51 1.96 -16.76 -1.37
N PHE A 52 1.37 -15.56 -1.47
CA PHE A 52 1.75 -14.42 -0.61
C PHE A 52 0.91 -14.31 0.66
N THR A 53 -0.02 -15.23 0.95
CA THR A 53 -0.88 -15.13 2.14
C THR A 53 -0.08 -15.11 3.45
N SER A 54 0.98 -15.93 3.57
CA SER A 54 1.83 -15.92 4.76
C SER A 54 2.64 -14.61 4.88
N PHE A 55 3.14 -14.11 3.75
CA PHE A 55 3.84 -12.82 3.69
C PHE A 55 2.93 -11.67 4.12
N TYR A 56 1.72 -11.60 3.56
CA TYR A 56 0.70 -10.62 3.92
C TYR A 56 0.37 -10.67 5.42
N LYS A 57 0.04 -11.85 5.96
CA LYS A 57 -0.26 -12.01 7.40
C LYS A 57 0.88 -11.54 8.29
N THR A 58 2.12 -11.72 7.86
CA THR A 58 3.29 -11.24 8.60
C THR A 58 3.37 -9.71 8.57
N LEU A 59 3.12 -9.07 7.42
CA LEU A 59 3.09 -7.61 7.30
C LEU A 59 1.94 -6.92 8.05
N LEU A 60 0.98 -7.69 8.58
CA LEU A 60 -0.07 -7.18 9.47
C LEU A 60 0.40 -6.99 10.93
N ASP A 61 1.65 -7.34 11.24
CA ASP A 61 2.23 -7.06 12.55
C ASP A 61 2.55 -5.57 12.71
N ASP A 62 2.13 -4.97 13.83
CA ASP A 62 2.29 -3.54 14.11
C ASP A 62 3.77 -3.12 14.26
N PHE A 63 4.66 -4.10 14.47
CA PHE A 63 6.11 -3.90 14.39
C PHE A 63 6.53 -3.20 13.09
N PHE A 64 5.96 -3.62 11.95
CA PHE A 64 6.34 -3.07 10.65
C PHE A 64 5.89 -1.63 10.47
N TYR A 65 4.79 -1.24 11.12
CA TYR A 65 4.19 0.10 11.01
C TYR A 65 4.91 1.14 11.89
N SER A 66 5.62 0.69 12.90
CA SER A 66 6.33 1.51 13.89
C SER A 66 7.86 1.38 13.77
N HIS A 67 8.35 0.77 12.69
CA HIS A 67 9.77 0.56 12.46
C HIS A 67 10.54 1.90 12.40
N GLU A 68 11.70 1.99 13.07
CA GLU A 68 12.48 3.24 13.21
C GLU A 68 12.86 3.91 11.88
N ARG A 69 13.11 3.10 10.84
CA ARG A 69 13.46 3.58 9.51
C ARG A 69 12.24 3.82 8.63
N ASP A 70 12.18 5.04 8.10
CA ASP A 70 11.16 5.52 7.16
C ASP A 70 11.14 4.74 5.84
N ASP A 71 12.30 4.33 5.31
CA ASP A 71 12.36 3.52 4.08
C ASP A 71 11.76 2.12 4.27
N VAL A 72 12.01 1.48 5.42
CA VAL A 72 11.38 0.19 5.77
C VAL A 72 9.87 0.33 5.82
N GLN A 73 9.34 1.34 6.52
CA GLN A 73 7.90 1.59 6.55
C GLN A 73 7.33 1.81 5.14
N LEU A 74 8.01 2.62 4.32
CA LEU A 74 7.53 2.89 2.97
C LEU A 74 7.49 1.63 2.09
N TYR A 75 8.48 0.74 2.20
CA TYR A 75 8.46 -0.53 1.48
C TYR A 75 7.38 -1.50 1.99
N VAL A 76 7.09 -1.52 3.29
CA VAL A 76 5.94 -2.25 3.84
C VAL A 76 4.64 -1.72 3.24
N ALA A 77 4.47 -0.40 3.17
CA ALA A 77 3.28 0.23 2.59
C ALA A 77 3.11 -0.11 1.10
N MET A 78 4.18 -0.05 0.31
CA MET A 78 4.15 -0.44 -1.10
C MET A 78 3.80 -1.93 -1.28
N CYS A 79 4.38 -2.83 -0.46
CA CYS A 79 4.01 -4.24 -0.49
C CYS A 79 2.52 -4.46 -0.17
N LEU A 80 1.99 -3.78 0.84
CA LEU A 80 0.58 -3.89 1.21
C LEU A 80 -0.34 -3.33 0.12
N ALA A 81 0.00 -2.20 -0.49
CA ALA A 81 -0.76 -1.63 -1.60
C ALA A 81 -0.81 -2.58 -2.81
N ASP A 82 0.32 -3.22 -3.15
CA ASP A 82 0.32 -4.23 -4.21
C ASP A 82 -0.50 -5.48 -3.85
N VAL A 83 -0.46 -5.94 -2.61
CA VAL A 83 -1.33 -7.05 -2.16
C VAL A 83 -2.80 -6.64 -2.25
N ILE A 84 -3.19 -5.44 -1.83
CA ILE A 84 -4.56 -4.94 -2.00
C ILE A 84 -4.95 -4.97 -3.47
N ARG A 85 -4.11 -4.42 -4.37
CA ARG A 85 -4.34 -4.41 -5.81
C ARG A 85 -4.50 -5.81 -6.41
N ILE A 86 -3.68 -6.77 -5.99
CA ILE A 86 -3.73 -8.14 -6.53
C ILE A 86 -5.02 -8.86 -6.10
N TRP A 87 -5.52 -8.59 -4.88
CA TRP A 87 -6.70 -9.25 -4.32
C TRP A 87 -8.02 -8.50 -4.55
N ALA A 88 -7.96 -7.21 -4.90
CA ALA A 88 -9.15 -6.40 -5.12
C ALA A 88 -10.14 -7.10 -6.09
N PRO A 89 -11.45 -7.07 -5.81
CA PRO A 89 -12.09 -6.30 -4.72
C PRO A 89 -12.07 -7.00 -3.35
N ASN A 90 -11.66 -8.27 -3.28
CA ASN A 90 -11.79 -9.11 -2.07
C ASN A 90 -10.44 -9.34 -1.41
N LEU A 91 -10.15 -8.58 -0.35
CA LEU A 91 -8.92 -8.71 0.42
C LEU A 91 -8.74 -10.14 0.99
N PRO A 92 -7.49 -10.58 1.22
CA PRO A 92 -7.25 -11.80 1.96
C PRO A 92 -7.78 -11.66 3.40
N ASP A 93 -8.36 -12.74 3.93
CA ASP A 93 -8.91 -12.78 5.28
C ASP A 93 -7.90 -12.29 6.33
N ALA A 94 -8.34 -11.33 7.14
CA ALA A 94 -7.59 -10.78 8.26
C ALA A 94 -8.56 -10.34 9.38
N PRO A 95 -8.11 -10.35 10.65
CA PRO A 95 -8.91 -9.81 11.74
C PRO A 95 -9.29 -8.33 11.50
N PRO A 96 -10.52 -7.90 11.83
CA PRO A 96 -10.96 -6.52 11.63
C PRO A 96 -10.03 -5.45 12.25
N GLU A 97 -9.39 -5.75 13.39
CA GLU A 97 -8.39 -4.87 14.02
C GLU A 97 -7.13 -4.72 13.16
N LYS A 98 -6.66 -5.81 12.54
CA LYS A 98 -5.49 -5.79 11.67
C LYS A 98 -5.75 -5.03 10.37
N LEU A 99 -6.96 -5.15 9.82
CA LEU A 99 -7.39 -4.34 8.67
C LEU A 99 -7.40 -2.85 9.02
N LEU A 100 -7.96 -2.49 10.18
CA LEU A 100 -7.94 -1.10 10.67
C LEU A 100 -6.51 -0.56 10.78
N ASN A 101 -5.61 -1.29 11.44
CA ASN A 101 -4.23 -0.86 11.63
C ASN A 101 -3.48 -0.72 10.30
N MET A 102 -3.68 -1.66 9.36
CA MET A 102 -3.11 -1.62 8.02
C MET A 102 -3.56 -0.35 7.26
N PHE A 103 -4.86 -0.06 7.23
CA PHE A 103 -5.38 1.09 6.51
C PHE A 103 -4.99 2.43 7.17
N LEU A 104 -4.98 2.50 8.50
CA LEU A 104 -4.46 3.68 9.21
C LEU A 104 -2.97 3.89 8.93
N PHE A 105 -2.20 2.81 8.84
CA PHE A 105 -0.79 2.88 8.46
C PHE A 105 -0.64 3.43 7.03
N LEU A 106 -1.34 2.89 6.05
CA LEU A 106 -1.33 3.39 4.66
C LEU A 106 -1.74 4.86 4.60
N ALA A 107 -2.79 5.25 5.33
CA ALA A 107 -3.26 6.63 5.40
C ALA A 107 -2.19 7.58 5.97
N ARG A 108 -1.40 7.16 6.97
CA ARG A 108 -0.30 7.96 7.54
C ARG A 108 0.85 8.17 6.56
N GLN A 109 1.15 7.19 5.71
CA GLN A 109 2.21 7.32 4.69
C GLN A 109 1.92 8.46 3.69
N LEU A 110 0.65 8.80 3.45
CA LEU A 110 0.25 9.89 2.56
C LEU A 110 0.78 11.27 3.01
N LEU A 111 1.01 11.48 4.32
CA LEU A 111 1.61 12.72 4.82
C LEU A 111 3.04 12.94 4.27
N GLY A 112 3.73 11.85 3.93
CA GLY A 112 5.05 11.88 3.31
C GLY A 112 5.09 12.61 1.96
N LEU A 113 3.95 12.77 1.28
CA LEU A 113 3.85 13.51 0.02
C LEU A 113 4.21 15.00 0.16
N LYS A 114 4.26 15.53 1.38
CA LYS A 114 4.76 16.88 1.69
C LYS A 114 6.27 17.04 1.42
N LYS A 115 7.02 15.94 1.40
CA LYS A 115 8.49 15.92 1.30
C LYS A 115 8.95 15.73 -0.17
N ILE A 116 8.63 16.69 -1.05
CA ILE A 116 8.92 16.55 -2.49
C ILE A 116 10.43 16.39 -2.79
N ASP A 117 11.28 17.00 -1.97
CA ASP A 117 12.73 17.01 -2.18
C ASP A 117 13.43 15.77 -1.54
N ASP A 118 12.66 14.86 -0.96
CA ASP A 118 13.17 13.65 -0.31
C ASP A 118 13.55 12.58 -1.35
N PRO A 119 14.72 11.91 -1.22
CA PRO A 119 15.14 10.86 -2.16
C PRO A 119 14.14 9.71 -2.34
N LEU A 120 13.28 9.47 -1.34
CA LEU A 120 12.25 8.44 -1.37
C LEU A 120 10.93 8.95 -1.99
N PHE A 121 10.85 10.19 -2.45
CA PHE A 121 9.62 10.76 -2.99
C PHE A 121 9.05 9.96 -4.18
N SER A 122 9.92 9.45 -5.06
CA SER A 122 9.50 8.56 -6.15
C SER A 122 8.71 7.33 -5.68
N ARG A 123 9.03 6.80 -4.49
CA ARG A 123 8.35 5.65 -3.88
C ARG A 123 7.02 6.05 -3.24
N ARG A 124 6.97 7.26 -2.66
CA ARG A 124 5.71 7.82 -2.13
C ARG A 124 4.72 8.13 -3.25
N TYR A 125 5.22 8.62 -4.38
CA TYR A 125 4.42 8.79 -5.60
C TYR A 125 3.86 7.45 -6.08
N TYR A 126 4.71 6.42 -6.20
CA TYR A 126 4.28 5.07 -6.57
C TYR A 126 3.20 4.53 -5.63
N LEU A 127 3.38 4.68 -4.32
CA LEU A 127 2.38 4.28 -3.32
C LEU A 127 1.04 4.97 -3.57
N LEU A 128 1.04 6.31 -3.76
CA LEU A 128 -0.19 7.06 -4.03
C LEU A 128 -0.86 6.60 -5.32
N GLU A 129 -0.10 6.44 -6.40
CA GLU A 129 -0.61 6.00 -7.70
C GLU A 129 -1.28 4.63 -7.60
N ASN A 130 -0.65 3.67 -6.91
CA ASN A 130 -1.19 2.34 -6.69
C ASN A 130 -2.49 2.39 -5.87
N LEU A 131 -2.50 3.14 -4.76
CA LEU A 131 -3.67 3.28 -3.90
C LEU A 131 -4.86 3.92 -4.65
N SER A 132 -4.60 4.91 -5.49
CA SER A 132 -5.61 5.59 -6.31
C SER A 132 -6.19 4.66 -7.38
N MET A 133 -5.31 3.99 -8.14
CA MET A 133 -5.69 3.19 -9.30
C MET A 133 -6.69 2.07 -8.98
N VAL A 134 -6.54 1.41 -7.82
CA VAL A 134 -7.47 0.36 -7.38
C VAL A 134 -8.45 0.80 -6.30
N GLN A 135 -8.56 2.11 -6.06
CA GLN A 135 -9.47 2.68 -5.06
C GLN A 135 -9.35 1.96 -3.71
N SER A 136 -8.10 1.77 -3.26
CA SER A 136 -7.75 0.85 -2.15
C SER A 136 -8.50 1.11 -0.85
N PHE A 137 -9.07 2.30 -0.66
CA PHE A 137 -9.80 2.68 0.53
C PHE A 137 -11.30 2.32 0.51
N ILE A 138 -11.89 1.86 -0.59
CA ILE A 138 -13.31 1.44 -0.63
C ILE A 138 -13.62 0.35 0.42
N PRO A 139 -12.83 -0.74 0.54
CA PRO A 139 -13.08 -1.72 1.61
C PRO A 139 -12.89 -1.12 3.01
N ALA A 140 -12.03 -0.11 3.14
CA ALA A 140 -11.69 0.51 4.40
C ALA A 140 -12.82 1.37 4.96
N VAL A 141 -13.47 2.17 4.10
CA VAL A 141 -14.59 3.04 4.51
C VAL A 141 -15.85 2.26 4.89
N ASN A 142 -15.98 1.04 4.37
CA ASN A 142 -17.07 0.11 4.66
C ASN A 142 -16.87 -0.71 5.95
N LEU A 143 -15.79 -0.47 6.72
CA LEU A 143 -15.58 -1.14 8.01
C LEU A 143 -16.53 -0.60 9.09
N GLU A 144 -17.16 -1.52 9.83
CA GLU A 144 -18.12 -1.27 10.92
C GLU A 144 -17.48 -0.59 12.17
N ASP A 145 -18.29 -0.33 13.21
CA ASP A 145 -17.86 0.25 14.49
C ASP A 145 -17.12 1.60 14.39
N ASN A 146 -17.54 2.48 13.47
CA ASN A 146 -16.88 3.78 13.18
C ASN A 146 -15.45 3.67 12.61
N ARG A 147 -14.94 2.47 12.32
CA ARG A 147 -13.59 2.25 11.80
C ARG A 147 -13.41 2.90 10.44
N GLY A 148 -14.40 2.78 9.56
CA GLY A 148 -14.41 3.47 8.27
C GLY A 148 -14.29 4.99 8.42
N CYS A 149 -15.09 5.59 9.31
CA CYS A 149 -15.03 7.02 9.61
C CYS A 149 -13.65 7.47 10.14
N GLN A 150 -13.05 6.67 11.02
CA GLN A 150 -11.70 6.93 11.52
C GLN A 150 -10.66 6.95 10.40
N ILE A 151 -10.70 5.96 9.50
CA ILE A 151 -9.78 5.86 8.36
C ILE A 151 -10.00 7.03 7.40
N SER A 152 -11.25 7.31 7.02
CA SER A 152 -11.62 8.44 6.17
C SER A 152 -11.06 9.76 6.69
N THR A 153 -11.25 10.01 7.99
CA THR A 153 -10.76 11.22 8.66
C THR A 153 -9.24 11.34 8.56
N VAL A 154 -8.50 10.26 8.80
CA VAL A 154 -7.03 10.26 8.74
C VAL A 154 -6.53 10.46 7.31
N VAL A 155 -7.15 9.81 6.31
CA VAL A 155 -6.77 9.99 4.90
C VAL A 155 -6.99 11.44 4.45
N LEU A 156 -8.19 11.99 4.69
CA LEU A 156 -8.53 13.36 4.31
C LEU A 156 -7.57 14.36 4.96
N ASN A 157 -7.37 14.25 6.28
CA ASN A 157 -6.47 15.14 7.01
C ASN A 157 -5.03 15.06 6.47
N ASN A 158 -4.52 13.86 6.19
CA ASN A 158 -3.14 13.72 5.70
C ASN A 158 -2.97 14.25 4.28
N LEU A 159 -3.93 14.02 3.38
CA LEU A 159 -3.88 14.56 2.02
C LEU A 159 -3.98 16.09 2.00
N PHE A 160 -4.92 16.68 2.75
CA PHE A 160 -5.04 18.14 2.87
C PHE A 160 -3.81 18.79 3.51
N ASN A 161 -3.14 18.11 4.44
CA ASN A 161 -1.90 18.61 5.04
C ASN A 161 -0.66 18.38 4.17
N ALA A 162 -0.71 17.42 3.26
CA ALA A 162 0.39 17.08 2.37
C ALA A 162 0.41 17.94 1.11
N VAL A 163 -0.76 18.33 0.57
CA VAL A 163 -0.87 19.03 -0.71
C VAL A 163 -0.11 20.36 -0.70
N GLN A 164 0.65 20.63 -1.76
CA GLN A 164 1.49 21.81 -1.91
C GLN A 164 1.39 22.38 -3.32
N LYS A 165 1.63 23.69 -3.46
CA LYS A 165 1.64 24.36 -4.78
C LYS A 165 2.64 23.73 -5.75
N LYS A 166 3.79 23.27 -5.23
CA LYS A 166 4.88 22.64 -5.99
C LYS A 166 4.59 21.20 -6.47
N HIS A 167 3.49 20.59 -6.06
CA HIS A 167 3.07 19.31 -6.64
C HIS A 167 2.68 19.48 -8.11
N THR A 168 2.98 18.46 -8.92
CA THR A 168 2.49 18.37 -10.30
C THR A 168 0.98 18.20 -10.32
N ASP A 169 0.34 18.54 -11.44
CA ASP A 169 -1.11 18.37 -11.59
C ASP A 169 -1.52 16.89 -11.56
N GLN A 170 -0.70 16.00 -12.14
CA GLN A 170 -0.92 14.55 -12.06
C GLN A 170 -0.94 14.08 -10.60
N LEU A 171 0.00 14.53 -9.78
CA LEU A 171 0.04 14.18 -8.36
C LEU A 171 -1.20 14.69 -7.61
N LYS A 172 -1.61 15.95 -7.86
CA LYS A 172 -2.83 16.51 -7.26
C LYS A 172 -4.08 15.74 -7.69
N ASN A 173 -4.16 15.32 -8.96
CA ASN A 173 -5.27 14.53 -9.47
C ASN A 173 -5.38 13.18 -8.76
N LEU A 174 -4.27 12.46 -8.56
CA LEU A 174 -4.26 11.22 -7.77
C LEU A 174 -4.73 11.45 -6.31
N MET A 175 -4.35 12.58 -5.71
CA MET A 175 -4.86 12.93 -4.37
C MET A 175 -6.37 13.19 -4.40
N ILE A 176 -6.87 13.90 -5.41
CA ILE A 176 -8.30 14.19 -5.61
C ILE A 176 -9.10 12.91 -5.84
N GLU A 177 -8.58 11.96 -6.62
CA GLU A 177 -9.20 10.66 -6.85
C GLU A 177 -9.45 9.92 -5.53
N ILE A 178 -8.44 9.81 -4.66
CA ILE A 178 -8.61 9.18 -3.34
C ILE A 178 -9.63 9.94 -2.47
N VAL A 179 -9.58 11.28 -2.45
CA VAL A 179 -10.55 12.10 -1.71
C VAL A 179 -11.97 11.86 -2.24
N SER A 180 -12.14 11.80 -3.56
CA SER A 180 -13.43 11.60 -4.21
C SER A 180 -14.01 10.23 -3.89
N VAL A 181 -13.17 9.19 -3.89
CA VAL A 181 -13.56 7.83 -3.47
C VAL A 181 -14.08 7.83 -2.04
N ILE A 182 -13.40 8.49 -1.11
CA ILE A 182 -13.84 8.53 0.28
C ILE A 182 -15.15 9.29 0.45
N LEU A 183 -15.30 10.43 -0.24
CA LEU A 183 -16.49 11.26 -0.13
C LEU A 183 -17.73 10.67 -0.83
N ALA A 184 -17.55 9.82 -1.84
CA ALA A 184 -18.67 9.19 -2.56
C ALA A 184 -19.40 8.12 -1.75
N GLU A 185 -18.80 7.66 -0.65
CA GLU A 185 -19.33 6.58 0.20
C GLU A 185 -20.11 7.12 1.42
N TYR A 186 -20.31 8.46 1.48
CA TYR A 186 -21.14 9.17 2.46
C TYR A 186 -22.30 9.89 1.78
#